data_AF-F7PTR6-F1
#
_entry.id   AF-F7PTR6-F1
#
_cell.length_a   1.000
_cell.length_b   1.000
_cell.length_c   1.000
_cell.angle_alpha   90.00
_cell.angle_beta   90.00
_cell.angle_gamma   90.00
#
_symmetry.space_group_name_H-M   'P 1'
#
loop_
_entity.id
_entity.type
_entity.pdbx_description
1 polymer ?
#
loop_
_entity_poly.entity_id
_entity_poly.type
_entity_poly.pdbx_seq_one_letter_code
_entity_poly.pdbx_strand_id
1 'polypeptide(L)'
;MSEMINYFRDIEKSLDRNKQLAFEQIGVGKLIVEEYYCISKCNEVRLDFLPADDSNLDNPLLTFRYNFDSMDATNIIVNDHRFNSNLMIMNISNFNNRNKEYFMNHYEEAKKYGVKQLGSKLSYEIKRSMNEGTCILYSDVFNTSDYQATYQFKHSGDVYSIIDAYCMDPNCLCNEVLLYIMKNGEPEENDDVFIVRYNFNDHTTVIEESSIVSERVDSIMQGLKNDENFIAIIKEHYHHMKLIGQEAFKFNEPLRKKKIGRNDPCPCGSGKKYKKCCESL
;
A
#
# COMPACT_ATOMS: atom_id res chain seq x y z
N MET A 1 10.82 6.42 -1.50
CA MET A 1 10.44 6.74 -2.89
C MET A 1 9.14 6.03 -3.16
N SER A 2 8.10 6.74 -3.60
CA SER A 2 6.84 6.13 -4.06
C SER A 2 7.13 5.18 -5.23
N GLU A 3 6.71 3.91 -5.14
CA GLU A 3 6.66 3.03 -6.30
C GLU A 3 5.69 3.67 -7.31
N MET A 4 6.22 4.17 -8.42
CA MET A 4 5.44 4.77 -9.50
C MET A 4 5.58 3.88 -10.74
N ILE A 5 4.46 3.61 -11.41
CA ILE A 5 4.41 2.81 -12.64
C ILE A 5 4.23 3.75 -13.84
N ASN A 6 5.03 3.55 -14.88
CA ASN A 6 4.84 4.28 -16.13
C ASN A 6 3.71 3.61 -16.93
N TYR A 7 2.60 4.31 -17.11
CA TYR A 7 1.40 3.72 -17.71
C TYR A 7 1.65 3.18 -19.13
N PHE A 8 2.19 4.00 -20.02
CA PHE A 8 2.39 3.63 -21.43
C PHE A 8 3.46 2.54 -21.61
N ARG A 9 4.56 2.62 -20.84
CA ARG A 9 5.67 1.67 -20.95
C ARG A 9 5.34 0.33 -20.30
N ASP A 10 4.77 0.34 -19.10
CA ASP A 10 4.57 -0.88 -18.30
C ASP A 10 3.24 -1.58 -18.59
N ILE A 11 2.17 -0.81 -18.81
CA ILE A 11 0.79 -1.32 -18.91
C ILE A 11 0.38 -1.42 -20.37
N GLU A 12 0.41 -0.30 -21.10
CA GLU A 12 0.00 -0.30 -22.51
C GLU A 12 1.01 -1.05 -23.40
N LYS A 13 2.28 -1.07 -22.99
CA LYS A 13 3.41 -1.68 -23.72
C LYS A 13 3.49 -1.17 -25.17
N SER A 14 3.10 0.08 -25.34
CA SER A 14 2.94 0.75 -26.63
C SER A 14 3.32 2.21 -26.42
N LEU A 15 4.23 2.71 -27.25
CA LEU A 15 4.55 4.13 -27.35
C LEU A 15 3.71 4.79 -28.45
N ASP A 16 2.50 4.28 -28.72
CA ASP A 16 1.59 4.88 -29.68
C ASP A 16 1.19 6.28 -29.21
N ARG A 17 1.84 7.28 -29.82
CA ARG A 17 1.69 8.70 -29.49
C ARG A 17 0.29 9.25 -29.77
N ASN A 18 -0.56 8.50 -30.47
CA ASN A 18 -1.95 8.89 -30.69
C ASN A 18 -2.81 8.67 -29.44
N LYS A 19 -2.34 7.88 -28.48
CA LYS A 19 -3.05 7.59 -27.22
C LYS A 19 -2.56 8.42 -26.04
N GLN A 20 -1.37 8.99 -26.16
CA GLN A 20 -0.83 9.92 -25.16
C GLN A 20 -1.49 11.29 -25.30
N LEU A 21 -1.68 11.98 -24.18
CA LEU A 21 -2.01 13.40 -24.24
C LEU A 21 -0.88 14.16 -24.92
N ALA A 22 -1.27 15.05 -25.83
CA ALA A 22 -0.35 15.93 -26.53
C ALA A 22 -0.76 17.38 -26.33
N PHE A 23 0.24 18.23 -26.11
CA PHE A 23 0.07 19.66 -25.92
C PHE A 23 0.93 20.41 -26.93
N GLU A 24 0.54 21.63 -27.25
CA GLU A 24 1.36 22.52 -28.06
C GLU A 24 1.54 23.83 -27.30
N GLN A 25 2.80 24.25 -27.13
CA GLN A 25 3.12 25.54 -26.55
C GLN A 25 3.90 26.38 -27.57
N ILE A 26 3.41 27.61 -27.78
CA ILE A 26 4.05 28.59 -28.66
C ILE A 26 5.52 28.79 -28.21
N GLY A 27 6.45 28.67 -29.15
CA GLY A 27 7.90 28.81 -28.91
C GLY A 27 8.61 27.55 -28.41
N VAL A 28 7.86 26.49 -28.07
CA VAL A 28 8.39 25.18 -27.65
C VAL A 28 8.06 24.10 -28.68
N GLY A 29 6.82 24.07 -29.19
CA GLY A 29 6.34 23.07 -30.14
C GLY A 29 5.42 22.04 -29.50
N LYS A 30 5.23 20.91 -30.20
CA LYS A 30 4.38 19.80 -29.76
C LYS A 30 5.09 18.95 -28.71
N LEU A 31 4.34 18.59 -27.67
CA LEU A 31 4.80 17.82 -26.52
C LEU A 31 3.91 16.61 -26.33
N ILE A 32 4.50 15.54 -25.81
CA ILE A 32 3.79 14.35 -25.33
C ILE A 32 3.97 14.24 -23.82
N VAL A 33 3.02 13.61 -23.15
CA VAL A 33 3.05 13.42 -21.70
C VAL A 33 3.31 11.95 -21.37
N GLU A 34 4.35 11.71 -20.59
CA GLU A 34 4.51 10.44 -19.88
C GLU A 34 3.91 10.51 -18.48
N GLU A 35 3.20 9.45 -18.13
CA GLU A 35 2.35 9.38 -16.93
C GLU A 35 2.89 8.31 -15.99
N TYR A 36 3.22 8.72 -14.77
CA TYR A 36 3.80 7.89 -13.72
C TYR A 36 2.86 7.87 -12.51
N TYR A 37 2.13 6.77 -12.33
CA TYR A 37 1.11 6.67 -11.29
C TYR A 37 1.66 6.03 -10.04
N CYS A 38 1.40 6.66 -8.89
CA CYS A 38 1.64 6.04 -7.60
C CYS A 38 0.75 4.81 -7.43
N ILE A 39 1.33 3.67 -7.06
CA ILE A 39 0.56 2.43 -6.82
C ILE A 39 0.35 2.13 -5.33
N SER A 40 0.99 2.89 -4.43
CA SER A 40 0.92 2.69 -2.98
C SER A 40 -0.02 3.69 -2.29
N LYS A 41 0.42 4.39 -1.24
CA LYS A 41 -0.42 5.24 -0.36
C LYS A 41 -0.81 6.62 -0.94
N CYS A 42 -0.50 6.90 -2.21
CA CYS A 42 -0.74 8.23 -2.79
C CYS A 42 -1.74 8.23 -3.94
N ASN A 43 -2.60 9.26 -3.92
CA ASN A 43 -3.47 9.66 -5.02
C ASN A 43 -2.76 10.73 -5.86
N GLU A 44 -1.65 10.38 -6.48
CA GLU A 44 -0.91 11.31 -7.34
C GLU A 44 -0.42 10.68 -8.63
N VAL A 45 -0.28 11.54 -9.64
CA VAL A 45 0.39 11.23 -10.91
C VAL A 45 1.57 12.18 -11.08
N ARG A 46 2.74 11.65 -11.42
CA ARG A 46 3.84 12.44 -11.97
C ARG A 46 3.67 12.53 -13.48
N LEU A 47 3.76 13.74 -14.02
CA LEU A 47 3.66 14.03 -15.44
C LEU A 47 4.98 14.59 -15.95
N ASP A 48 5.53 13.93 -16.96
CA ASP A 48 6.77 14.32 -17.64
C ASP A 48 6.44 14.78 -19.07
N PHE A 49 6.74 16.04 -19.38
CA PHE A 49 6.48 16.68 -20.67
C PHE A 49 7.71 16.57 -21.57
N LEU A 50 7.59 15.81 -22.65
CA LEU A 50 8.70 15.51 -23.56
C LEU A 50 8.45 16.13 -24.94
N PRO A 51 9.50 16.55 -25.66
CA PRO A 51 9.39 16.94 -27.07
C PRO A 51 8.82 15.79 -27.90
N ALA A 52 7.89 16.08 -28.82
CA ALA A 52 7.30 15.07 -29.69
C ALA A 52 8.23 14.59 -30.83
N ASP A 53 9.40 15.22 -31.01
CA ASP A 53 10.31 15.06 -32.16
C ASP A 53 11.50 14.10 -31.92
N ASP A 54 11.40 13.23 -30.91
CA ASP A 54 12.40 12.18 -30.56
C ASP A 54 13.79 12.65 -30.15
N SER A 55 14.00 13.96 -30.06
CA SER A 55 15.33 14.52 -29.84
C SER A 55 15.88 14.33 -28.42
N ASN A 56 15.05 14.00 -27.42
CA ASN A 56 15.50 13.81 -26.03
C ASN A 56 14.43 13.18 -25.10
N LEU A 57 14.15 11.88 -25.23
CA LEU A 57 13.09 11.19 -24.48
C LEU A 57 13.39 10.95 -22.99
N ASP A 58 14.65 11.12 -22.56
CA ASP A 58 15.06 10.93 -21.17
C ASP A 58 15.13 12.25 -20.39
N ASN A 59 14.92 13.40 -21.06
CA ASN A 59 15.05 14.72 -20.48
C ASN A 59 13.73 15.51 -20.64
N PRO A 60 12.79 15.39 -19.68
CA PRO A 60 11.55 16.16 -19.72
C PRO A 60 11.83 17.66 -19.65
N LEU A 61 11.10 18.45 -20.44
CA LEU A 61 11.15 19.91 -20.41
C LEU A 61 10.46 20.48 -19.17
N LEU A 62 9.40 19.80 -18.72
CA LEU A 62 8.67 20.07 -17.49
C LEU A 62 8.34 18.72 -16.81
N THR A 63 8.56 18.66 -15.51
CA THR A 63 8.07 17.58 -14.64
C THR A 63 7.30 18.18 -13.48
N PHE A 64 6.17 17.61 -13.11
CA PHE A 64 5.52 17.91 -11.83
C PHE A 64 4.68 16.73 -11.33
N ARG A 65 4.30 16.77 -10.06
CA ARG A 65 3.35 15.83 -9.45
C ARG A 65 2.00 16.51 -9.27
N TYR A 66 0.93 15.84 -9.65
CA TYR A 66 -0.44 16.30 -9.42
C TYR A 66 -1.14 15.38 -8.42
N ASN A 67 -1.65 15.96 -7.33
CA ASN A 67 -2.42 15.23 -6.32
C ASN A 67 -3.92 15.32 -6.64
N PHE A 68 -4.60 14.17 -6.75
CA PHE A 68 -6.02 14.11 -7.10
C PHE A 68 -6.96 14.54 -5.98
N ASP A 69 -6.51 14.49 -4.72
CA ASP A 69 -7.30 14.87 -3.54
C ASP A 69 -7.22 16.39 -3.29
N SER A 70 -6.01 16.92 -3.19
CA SER A 70 -5.79 18.36 -2.96
C SER A 70 -5.99 19.19 -4.22
N MET A 71 -5.95 18.55 -5.38
CA MET A 71 -6.01 19.17 -6.71
C MET A 71 -4.84 20.11 -7.01
N ASP A 72 -3.70 19.93 -6.33
CA ASP A 72 -2.52 20.79 -6.47
C ASP A 72 -1.38 20.13 -7.23
N ALA A 73 -0.56 20.97 -7.87
CA ALA A 73 0.71 20.57 -8.46
C ALA A 73 1.88 20.85 -7.50
N THR A 74 2.74 19.85 -7.30
CA THR A 74 3.95 19.93 -6.46
C THR A 74 5.17 19.43 -7.21
N ASN A 75 6.36 19.63 -6.64
CA ASN A 75 7.65 19.19 -7.21
C ASN A 75 7.84 19.59 -8.68
N ILE A 76 7.52 20.85 -9.00
CA ILE A 76 7.60 21.41 -10.35
C ILE A 76 9.07 21.65 -10.71
N ILE A 77 9.52 21.01 -11.78
CA ILE A 77 10.88 21.11 -12.32
C ILE A 77 10.78 21.57 -13.77
N VAL A 78 11.38 22.72 -14.09
CA VAL A 78 11.40 23.28 -15.45
C VAL A 78 12.83 23.24 -15.98
N ASN A 79 13.06 22.43 -17.01
CA ASN A 79 14.38 22.23 -17.60
C ASN A 79 14.61 23.06 -18.88
N ASP A 80 13.55 23.67 -19.43
CA ASP A 80 13.64 24.59 -20.56
C ASP A 80 13.00 25.94 -20.21
N HIS A 81 13.80 27.00 -20.27
CA HIS A 81 13.36 28.35 -19.92
C HIS A 81 12.30 28.93 -20.87
N ARG A 82 12.10 28.34 -22.06
CA ARG A 82 11.02 28.71 -22.98
C ARG A 82 9.66 28.22 -22.48
N PHE A 83 9.67 27.29 -21.52
CA PHE A 83 8.47 26.68 -20.99
C PHE A 83 7.76 27.60 -20.00
N ASN A 84 6.43 27.67 -20.08
CA ASN A 84 5.61 28.43 -19.15
C ASN A 84 4.86 27.42 -18.29
N SER A 85 5.49 27.04 -17.18
CA SER A 85 4.95 26.02 -16.27
C SER A 85 3.57 26.41 -15.75
N ASN A 86 3.35 27.69 -15.44
CA ASN A 86 2.05 28.16 -14.94
C ASN A 86 0.93 27.95 -15.96
N LEU A 87 1.16 28.20 -17.24
CA LEU A 87 0.15 27.98 -18.27
C LEU A 87 -0.21 26.50 -18.43
N MET A 88 0.81 25.63 -18.41
CA MET A 88 0.63 24.18 -18.51
C MET A 88 -0.02 23.59 -17.28
N ILE A 89 0.43 23.99 -16.09
CA ILE A 89 -0.18 23.60 -14.83
C ILE A 89 -1.61 24.10 -14.78
N MET A 90 -1.92 25.33 -15.20
CA MET A 90 -3.31 25.81 -15.28
C MET A 90 -4.17 25.01 -16.26
N ASN A 91 -3.63 24.62 -17.41
CA ASN A 91 -4.34 23.76 -18.36
C ASN A 91 -4.65 22.37 -17.79
N ILE A 92 -3.81 21.89 -16.88
CA ILE A 92 -3.97 20.59 -16.23
C ILE A 92 -4.83 20.72 -14.97
N SER A 93 -4.57 21.69 -14.09
CA SER A 93 -5.32 21.96 -12.86
C SER A 93 -6.76 22.38 -13.14
N ASN A 94 -7.04 23.02 -14.28
CA ASN A 94 -8.40 23.25 -14.79
C ASN A 94 -8.95 22.01 -15.51
N PHE A 95 -8.74 20.82 -14.94
CA PHE A 95 -9.31 19.58 -15.38
C PHE A 95 -10.79 19.78 -15.74
N ASN A 96 -11.11 19.90 -17.03
CA ASN A 96 -12.47 19.65 -17.45
C ASN A 96 -12.81 18.20 -17.05
N ASN A 97 -14.09 17.88 -16.83
CA ASN A 97 -14.48 16.56 -16.32
C ASN A 97 -13.87 15.39 -17.13
N ARG A 98 -13.62 15.58 -18.44
CA ARG A 98 -12.98 14.60 -19.32
C ARG A 98 -11.53 14.29 -18.98
N ASN A 99 -10.70 15.31 -18.76
CA ASN A 99 -9.29 15.10 -18.49
C ASN A 99 -9.11 14.43 -17.11
N LYS A 100 -9.96 14.76 -16.13
CA LYS A 100 -9.93 14.11 -14.81
C LYS A 100 -10.28 12.63 -14.93
N GLU A 101 -11.36 12.33 -15.66
CA GLU A 101 -11.79 10.95 -15.94
C GLU A 101 -10.69 10.15 -16.65
N TYR A 102 -10.01 10.75 -17.63
CA TYR A 102 -8.87 10.15 -18.32
C TYR A 102 -7.75 9.72 -17.36
N PHE A 103 -7.22 10.64 -16.54
CA PHE A 103 -6.12 10.26 -15.64
C PHE A 103 -6.58 9.33 -14.52
N MET A 104 -7.83 9.45 -14.04
CA MET A 104 -8.37 8.53 -13.04
C MET A 104 -8.52 7.11 -13.59
N ASN A 105 -8.95 6.94 -14.84
CA ASN A 105 -9.03 5.61 -15.46
C ASN A 105 -7.65 4.94 -15.54
N HIS A 106 -6.64 5.67 -16.00
CA HIS A 106 -5.26 5.18 -16.04
C HIS A 106 -4.68 4.92 -14.64
N TYR A 107 -5.02 5.75 -13.65
CA TYR A 107 -4.65 5.54 -12.25
C TYR A 107 -5.22 4.24 -11.69
N GLU A 108 -6.51 3.97 -11.91
CA GLU A 108 -7.17 2.72 -11.50
C GLU A 108 -6.55 1.49 -12.16
N GLU A 109 -6.20 1.59 -13.44
CA GLU A 109 -5.49 0.53 -14.15
C GLU A 109 -4.07 0.31 -13.61
N ALA A 110 -3.34 1.39 -13.31
CA ALA A 110 -2.01 1.32 -12.72
C ALA A 110 -2.03 0.69 -11.32
N LYS A 111 -3.01 1.04 -10.49
CA LYS A 111 -3.24 0.38 -9.19
C LYS A 111 -3.46 -1.11 -9.34
N LYS A 112 -4.36 -1.53 -10.23
CA LYS A 112 -4.63 -2.95 -10.52
C LYS A 112 -3.37 -3.67 -11.00
N TYR A 113 -2.61 -3.04 -11.90
CA TYR A 113 -1.37 -3.60 -12.42
C TYR A 113 -0.30 -3.73 -11.33
N GLY A 114 -0.13 -2.72 -10.47
CA GLY A 114 0.76 -2.74 -9.31
C GLY A 114 0.40 -3.85 -8.32
N VAL A 115 -0.88 -3.98 -7.98
CA VAL A 115 -1.42 -5.05 -7.12
C VAL A 115 -1.10 -6.45 -7.69
N LYS A 116 -1.28 -6.65 -9.00
CA LYS A 116 -0.93 -7.90 -9.68
C LYS A 116 0.56 -8.19 -9.66
N GLN A 117 1.39 -7.18 -9.92
CA GLN A 117 2.85 -7.30 -9.88
C GLN A 117 3.33 -7.70 -8.47
N LEU A 118 2.90 -6.97 -7.44
CA LEU A 118 3.22 -7.24 -6.04
C LEU A 118 2.78 -8.65 -5.63
N GLY A 119 1.52 -9.03 -5.91
CA GLY A 119 1.00 -10.36 -5.60
C GLY A 119 1.78 -11.49 -6.27
N SER A 120 2.22 -11.30 -7.52
CA SER A 120 3.03 -12.30 -8.24
C SER A 120 4.47 -12.43 -7.68
N LYS A 121 5.01 -11.35 -7.12
CA LYS A 121 6.42 -11.22 -6.69
C LYS A 121 6.63 -11.36 -5.18
N LEU A 122 5.60 -11.70 -4.40
CA LEU A 122 5.75 -11.93 -2.96
C LEU A 122 6.84 -12.96 -2.67
N SER A 123 7.63 -12.69 -1.62
CA SER A 123 8.71 -13.55 -1.17
C SER A 123 8.19 -14.92 -0.72
N TYR A 124 9.10 -15.89 -0.63
CA TYR A 124 8.76 -17.23 -0.15
C TYR A 124 8.24 -17.20 1.30
N GLU A 125 8.84 -16.35 2.14
CA GLU A 125 8.48 -16.16 3.55
C GLU A 125 7.05 -15.64 3.69
N ILE A 126 6.68 -14.61 2.92
CA ILE A 126 5.32 -14.06 2.91
C ILE A 126 4.32 -15.13 2.45
N LYS A 127 4.62 -15.83 1.35
CA LYS A 127 3.77 -16.92 0.85
C LYS A 127 3.61 -18.04 1.88
N ARG A 128 4.66 -18.37 2.65
CA ARG A 128 4.58 -19.38 3.72
C ARG A 128 3.66 -18.91 4.84
N SER A 129 3.86 -17.70 5.35
CA SER A 129 3.01 -17.08 6.38
C SER A 129 1.54 -17.04 5.98
N MET A 130 1.25 -16.69 4.72
CA MET A 130 -0.11 -16.72 4.18
C MET A 130 -0.75 -18.11 4.30
N ASN A 131 -0.01 -19.18 4.00
CA ASN A 131 -0.53 -20.56 4.09
C ASN A 131 -0.63 -21.07 5.53
N GLU A 132 0.19 -20.54 6.44
CA GLU A 132 0.13 -20.82 7.88
C GLU A 132 -1.01 -20.04 8.56
N GLY A 133 -1.61 -19.06 7.88
CA GLY A 133 -2.69 -18.23 8.40
C GLY A 133 -2.22 -17.18 9.40
N THR A 134 -0.93 -16.82 9.38
CA THR A 134 -0.36 -15.80 10.27
C THR A 134 -0.59 -14.40 9.73
N CYS A 135 -0.64 -13.40 10.64
CA CYS A 135 -0.62 -12.00 10.24
C CYS A 135 0.78 -11.63 9.72
N ILE A 136 0.82 -10.81 8.67
CA ILE A 136 2.03 -10.35 7.99
C ILE A 136 2.09 -8.83 8.12
N LEU A 137 3.27 -8.28 8.42
CA LEU A 137 3.44 -6.84 8.57
C LEU A 137 3.10 -6.13 7.26
N TYR A 138 2.38 -5.02 7.33
CA TYR A 138 2.08 -4.22 6.15
C TYR A 138 3.38 -3.74 5.46
N SER A 139 4.37 -3.34 6.24
CA SER A 139 5.69 -2.89 5.75
C SER A 139 6.43 -3.96 4.95
N ASP A 140 6.32 -5.23 5.32
CA ASP A 140 7.01 -6.34 4.64
C ASP A 140 6.47 -6.58 3.23
N VAL A 141 5.18 -6.27 3.00
CA VAL A 141 4.51 -6.48 1.70
C VAL A 141 4.75 -5.28 0.77
N PHE A 142 4.69 -4.07 1.31
CA PHE A 142 4.74 -2.84 0.51
C PHE A 142 6.13 -2.18 0.47
N ASN A 143 7.15 -2.83 1.06
CA ASN A 143 8.54 -2.39 1.06
C ASN A 143 8.70 -0.90 1.42
N THR A 144 7.83 -0.41 2.30
CA THR A 144 7.93 0.94 2.84
C THR A 144 9.10 0.91 3.80
N SER A 145 10.16 1.70 3.56
CA SER A 145 11.27 1.87 4.51
C SER A 145 10.71 1.99 5.93
N ASP A 146 11.29 1.27 6.90
CA ASP A 146 10.73 1.02 8.24
C ASP A 146 10.14 2.25 8.95
N TYR A 147 10.72 3.45 8.73
CA TYR A 147 10.23 4.71 9.30
C TYR A 147 8.94 5.30 8.70
N GLN A 148 8.52 4.90 7.50
CA GLN A 148 7.32 5.44 6.83
C GLN A 148 6.08 4.56 7.04
N ALA A 149 6.25 3.38 7.63
CA ALA A 149 5.17 2.44 7.92
C ALA A 149 4.56 2.62 9.31
N THR A 150 5.29 3.27 10.24
CA THR A 150 4.86 3.39 11.63
C THR A 150 3.88 4.54 11.83
N TYR A 151 2.73 4.27 12.45
CA TYR A 151 1.85 5.33 12.93
C TYR A 151 2.37 5.87 14.27
N GLN A 152 2.41 7.19 14.44
CA GLN A 152 2.84 7.85 15.67
C GLN A 152 1.62 8.37 16.43
N PHE A 153 1.45 7.92 17.66
CA PHE A 153 0.31 8.26 18.51
C PHE A 153 0.77 8.88 19.82
N LYS A 154 0.15 9.98 20.25
CA LYS A 154 0.44 10.61 21.54
C LYS A 154 -0.65 10.30 22.54
N HIS A 155 -0.29 9.79 23.71
CA HIS A 155 -1.23 9.50 24.79
C HIS A 155 -0.60 9.78 26.14
N SER A 156 -1.31 10.52 26.98
CA SER A 156 -0.87 10.83 28.35
C SER A 156 0.56 11.42 28.45
N GLY A 157 1.00 12.14 27.42
CA GLY A 157 2.35 12.74 27.36
C GLY A 157 3.43 11.85 26.73
N ASP A 158 3.16 10.55 26.57
CA ASP A 158 4.04 9.61 25.89
C ASP A 158 3.77 9.61 24.37
N VAL A 159 4.79 9.27 23.58
CA VAL A 159 4.67 9.03 22.14
C VAL A 159 4.85 7.54 21.88
N TYR A 160 3.97 6.94 21.09
CA TYR A 160 4.00 5.52 20.74
C TYR A 160 4.17 5.35 19.23
N SER A 161 5.03 4.42 18.84
CA SER A 161 5.12 3.90 17.47
C SER A 161 4.26 2.65 17.34
N ILE A 162 3.53 2.55 16.23
CA ILE A 162 2.62 1.43 15.95
C ILE A 162 2.98 0.81 14.62
N ILE A 163 3.16 -0.51 14.63
CA ILE A 163 3.32 -1.35 13.43
C ILE A 163 2.12 -2.28 13.36
N ASP A 164 1.58 -2.46 12.16
CA ASP A 164 0.35 -3.18 11.89
C ASP A 164 0.57 -4.40 11.00
N ALA A 165 -0.13 -5.49 11.34
CA ALA A 165 -0.03 -6.77 10.66
C ALA A 165 -1.40 -7.37 10.37
N TYR A 166 -1.52 -8.02 9.22
CA TYR A 166 -2.81 -8.45 8.66
C TYR A 166 -2.78 -9.87 8.12
N CYS A 167 -3.90 -10.55 8.24
CA CYS A 167 -4.15 -11.78 7.50
C CYS A 167 -4.39 -11.44 6.02
N MET A 168 -3.58 -12.01 5.13
CA MET A 168 -3.69 -11.82 3.68
C MET A 168 -4.54 -12.89 2.98
N ASP A 169 -5.13 -13.85 3.69
CA ASP A 169 -6.04 -14.82 3.06
C ASP A 169 -7.34 -14.12 2.63
N PRO A 170 -7.65 -14.00 1.33
CA PRO A 170 -8.86 -13.34 0.84
C PRO A 170 -10.14 -14.10 1.21
N ASN A 171 -10.05 -15.39 1.55
CA ASN A 171 -11.19 -16.20 1.97
C ASN A 171 -11.43 -16.14 3.48
N CYS A 172 -10.48 -15.58 4.25
CA CYS A 172 -10.64 -15.41 5.68
C CYS A 172 -11.49 -14.19 5.99
N LEU A 173 -12.55 -14.39 6.79
CA LEU A 173 -13.52 -13.36 7.20
C LEU A 173 -13.09 -12.57 8.43
N CYS A 174 -11.82 -12.67 8.84
CA CYS A 174 -11.28 -11.88 9.95
C CYS A 174 -11.44 -10.39 9.66
N ASN A 175 -11.88 -9.60 10.63
CA ASN A 175 -11.90 -8.14 10.53
C ASN A 175 -10.99 -7.60 11.61
N GLU A 176 -9.74 -8.05 11.59
CA GLU A 176 -8.78 -7.81 12.66
C GLU A 176 -7.45 -7.30 12.13
N VAL A 177 -6.78 -6.50 12.96
CA VAL A 177 -5.37 -6.13 12.84
C VAL A 177 -4.65 -6.56 14.10
N LEU A 178 -3.40 -7.02 13.93
CA LEU A 178 -2.47 -7.20 15.03
C LEU A 178 -1.57 -5.95 15.10
N LEU A 179 -1.63 -5.24 16.21
CA LEU A 179 -0.92 -3.99 16.44
C LEU A 179 0.24 -4.24 17.39
N TYR A 180 1.46 -3.96 16.94
CA TYR A 180 2.67 -3.93 17.75
C TYR A 180 2.90 -2.49 18.17
N ILE A 181 2.76 -2.20 19.46
CA ILE A 181 2.80 -0.84 20.00
C ILE A 181 3.98 -0.74 20.94
N MET A 182 4.81 0.29 20.71
CA MET A 182 6.03 0.53 21.46
C MET A 182 6.10 2.00 21.84
N LYS A 183 6.40 2.32 23.10
CA LYS A 183 6.69 3.69 23.51
C LYS A 183 8.03 4.15 22.92
N ASN A 184 8.08 5.38 22.42
CA ASN A 184 9.31 6.04 21.99
C ASN A 184 10.00 6.65 23.21
N GLY A 185 11.28 6.35 23.39
CA GLY A 185 12.09 6.85 24.50
C GLY A 185 13.51 6.31 24.46
N GLU A 186 14.33 6.66 25.44
CA GLU A 186 15.64 6.01 25.62
C GLU A 186 15.44 4.57 26.15
N PRO A 187 16.29 3.60 25.77
CA PRO A 187 16.15 2.19 26.17
C PRO A 187 16.13 1.94 27.69
N GLU A 188 16.57 2.90 28.49
CA GLU A 188 16.60 2.82 29.95
C GLU A 188 15.27 3.28 30.61
N GLU A 189 14.37 3.90 29.84
CA GLU A 189 13.05 4.37 30.30
C GLU A 189 11.95 3.40 29.85
N ASN A 190 11.60 2.42 30.69
CA ASN A 190 10.41 1.56 30.56
C ASN A 190 9.99 1.25 29.10
N ASP A 191 10.51 0.16 28.55
CA ASP A 191 10.12 -0.38 27.24
C ASP A 191 8.65 -0.87 27.27
N ASP A 192 7.71 0.06 27.24
CA ASP A 192 6.28 -0.23 27.11
C ASP A 192 6.08 -0.83 25.71
N VAL A 193 6.02 -2.15 25.65
CA VAL A 193 5.88 -2.95 24.43
C VAL A 193 4.72 -3.89 24.66
N PHE A 194 3.74 -3.81 23.77
CA PHE A 194 2.57 -4.64 23.85
C PHE A 194 1.99 -4.89 22.46
N ILE A 195 1.32 -6.03 22.34
CA ILE A 195 0.72 -6.53 21.11
C ILE A 195 -0.76 -6.70 21.36
N VAL A 196 -1.59 -6.02 20.55
CA VAL A 196 -3.05 -6.07 20.67
C VAL A 196 -3.65 -6.51 19.35
N ARG A 197 -4.51 -7.51 19.41
CA ARG A 197 -5.44 -7.84 18.34
C ARG A 197 -6.67 -6.95 18.46
N TYR A 198 -6.92 -6.13 17.46
CA TYR A 198 -8.06 -5.22 17.40
C TYR A 198 -9.01 -5.63 16.29
N ASN A 199 -10.30 -5.75 16.60
CA ASN A 199 -11.36 -6.06 15.65
C ASN A 199 -12.07 -4.78 15.18
N PHE A 200 -12.13 -4.55 13.87
CA PHE A 200 -12.71 -3.34 13.30
C PHE A 200 -14.24 -3.28 13.34
N ASN A 201 -14.91 -4.44 13.46
CA ASN A 201 -16.37 -4.51 13.36
C ASN A 201 -17.03 -4.25 14.71
N ASP A 202 -16.57 -4.94 15.76
CA ASP A 202 -17.14 -4.83 17.10
C ASP A 202 -16.26 -4.00 18.06
N HIS A 203 -15.14 -3.47 17.55
CA HIS A 203 -14.20 -2.64 18.30
C HIS A 203 -13.57 -3.33 19.53
N THR A 204 -13.61 -4.66 19.59
CA THR A 204 -13.00 -5.44 20.67
C THR A 204 -11.48 -5.47 20.56
N THR A 205 -10.81 -5.60 21.71
CA THR A 205 -9.36 -5.68 21.83
C THR A 205 -8.99 -6.89 22.67
N VAL A 206 -8.05 -7.70 22.16
CA VAL A 206 -7.46 -8.82 22.88
C VAL A 206 -5.97 -8.54 23.02
N ILE A 207 -5.47 -8.54 24.25
CA ILE A 207 -4.04 -8.39 24.53
C ILE A 207 -3.37 -9.74 24.26
N GLU A 208 -2.44 -9.77 23.31
CA GLU A 208 -1.68 -10.97 22.95
C GLU A 208 -0.41 -11.07 23.79
N GLU A 209 0.26 -9.94 24.01
CA GLU A 209 1.46 -9.80 24.84
C GLU A 209 1.53 -8.37 25.39
N SER A 210 2.06 -8.18 26.60
CA SER A 210 2.21 -6.82 27.17
C SER A 210 3.27 -6.79 28.27
N SER A 211 4.17 -5.80 28.23
CA SER A 211 5.07 -5.46 29.34
C SER A 211 4.42 -4.53 30.38
N ILE A 212 3.24 -3.99 30.08
CA ILE A 212 2.49 -3.07 30.95
C ILE A 212 1.17 -3.66 31.44
N VAL A 213 0.63 -3.09 32.51
CA VAL A 213 -0.67 -3.48 33.08
C VAL A 213 -1.82 -3.24 32.12
N SER A 214 -2.83 -4.11 32.14
CA SER A 214 -3.96 -4.12 31.21
C SER A 214 -4.73 -2.80 31.19
N GLU A 215 -4.88 -2.12 32.33
CA GLU A 215 -5.60 -0.84 32.40
C GLU A 215 -4.92 0.25 31.58
N ARG A 216 -3.58 0.22 31.50
CA ARG A 216 -2.81 1.17 30.68
C ARG A 216 -2.94 0.84 29.20
N VAL A 217 -2.93 -0.45 28.83
CA VAL A 217 -3.22 -0.90 27.46
C VAL A 217 -4.61 -0.45 27.03
N ASP A 218 -5.62 -0.67 27.86
CA ASP A 218 -7.01 -0.29 27.57
C ASP A 218 -7.15 1.22 27.36
N SER A 219 -6.48 2.02 28.20
CA SER A 219 -6.46 3.48 28.06
C SER A 219 -5.84 3.93 26.73
N ILE A 220 -4.70 3.35 26.33
CA ILE A 220 -4.03 3.66 25.05
C ILE A 220 -4.92 3.23 23.88
N MET A 221 -5.48 2.02 23.94
CA MET A 221 -6.37 1.49 22.91
C MET A 221 -7.65 2.31 22.78
N GLN A 222 -8.21 2.83 23.87
CA GLN A 222 -9.35 3.74 23.82
C GLN A 222 -8.99 5.04 23.08
N GLY A 223 -7.80 5.58 23.32
CA GLY A 223 -7.28 6.74 22.59
C GLY A 223 -7.16 6.47 21.09
N LEU A 224 -6.57 5.33 20.71
CA LEU A 224 -6.43 4.92 19.32
C LEU A 224 -7.78 4.67 18.62
N LYS A 225 -8.75 4.06 19.31
CA LYS A 225 -10.09 3.82 18.76
C LYS A 225 -10.82 5.12 18.39
N ASN A 226 -10.49 6.22 19.07
CA ASN A 226 -11.08 7.54 18.82
C ASN A 226 -10.30 8.36 17.78
N ASP A 227 -9.13 7.89 17.34
CA ASP A 227 -8.33 8.54 16.30
C ASP A 227 -8.84 8.12 14.91
N GLU A 228 -9.69 8.95 14.32
CA GLU A 228 -10.32 8.67 13.02
C GLU A 228 -9.28 8.45 11.90
N ASN A 229 -8.14 9.14 11.95
CA ASN A 229 -7.08 9.01 10.96
C ASN A 229 -6.40 7.64 11.09
N PHE A 230 -6.07 7.22 12.31
CA PHE A 230 -5.57 5.89 12.58
C PHE A 230 -6.53 4.80 12.09
N ILE A 231 -7.83 4.93 12.40
CA ILE A 231 -8.86 3.98 11.96
C ILE A 231 -8.98 3.93 10.43
N ALA A 232 -8.88 5.06 9.74
CA ALA A 232 -8.89 5.10 8.29
C ALA A 232 -7.70 4.35 7.69
N ILE A 233 -6.49 4.62 8.20
CA ILE A 233 -5.24 4.00 7.74
C ILE A 233 -5.28 2.48 7.89
N ILE A 234 -5.63 1.96 9.08
CA ILE A 234 -5.59 0.51 9.31
C ILE A 234 -6.66 -0.25 8.51
N LYS A 235 -7.79 0.40 8.17
CA LYS A 235 -8.83 -0.15 7.29
C LYS A 235 -8.35 -0.19 5.84
N GLU A 236 -7.74 0.88 5.36
CA GLU A 236 -7.13 0.93 4.03
C GLU A 236 -6.08 -0.17 3.88
N HIS A 237 -5.16 -0.26 4.84
CA HIS A 237 -4.12 -1.28 4.86
C HIS A 237 -4.71 -2.70 4.88
N TYR A 238 -5.77 -2.96 5.67
CA TYR A 238 -6.48 -4.24 5.65
C TYR A 238 -7.00 -4.60 4.26
N HIS A 239 -7.65 -3.65 3.56
CA HIS A 239 -8.15 -3.87 2.20
C HIS A 239 -7.03 -4.15 1.21
N HIS A 240 -5.94 -3.38 1.28
CA HIS A 240 -4.76 -3.60 0.44
C HIS A 240 -4.17 -5.00 0.65
N MET A 241 -4.00 -5.43 1.90
CA MET A 241 -3.46 -6.75 2.22
C MET A 241 -4.32 -7.89 1.67
N LYS A 242 -5.66 -7.77 1.73
CA LYS A 242 -6.59 -8.74 1.13
C LYS A 242 -6.53 -8.75 -0.40
N LEU A 243 -6.40 -7.59 -1.03
CA LEU A 243 -6.27 -7.48 -2.49
C LEU A 243 -4.97 -8.11 -3.01
N ILE A 244 -3.83 -7.80 -2.38
CA ILE A 244 -2.55 -8.42 -2.71
C ILE A 244 -2.61 -9.94 -2.48
N GLY A 245 -3.21 -10.35 -1.37
CA GLY A 245 -3.49 -11.75 -1.07
C GLY A 245 -4.26 -12.44 -2.21
N GLN A 246 -5.36 -11.85 -2.66
CA GLN A 246 -6.17 -12.36 -3.77
C GLN A 246 -5.36 -12.58 -5.04
N GLU A 247 -4.47 -11.65 -5.42
CA GLU A 247 -3.59 -11.83 -6.57
C GLU A 247 -2.56 -12.95 -6.32
N ALA A 248 -1.93 -12.98 -5.14
CA ALA A 248 -0.97 -14.02 -4.80
C ALA A 248 -1.58 -15.42 -4.83
N PHE A 249 -2.85 -15.58 -4.42
CA PHE A 249 -3.58 -16.85 -4.53
C PHE A 249 -3.80 -17.32 -5.97
N LYS A 250 -3.87 -16.41 -6.95
CA LYS A 250 -3.96 -16.78 -8.39
C LYS A 250 -2.65 -17.35 -8.93
N PHE A 251 -1.51 -16.96 -8.35
CA PHE A 251 -0.17 -17.40 -8.76
C PHE A 251 0.41 -18.49 -7.86
N ASN A 252 -0.25 -18.80 -6.74
CA ASN A 252 0.05 -20.01 -5.99
C ASN A 252 -0.38 -21.21 -6.83
N GLU A 253 0.57 -21.80 -7.57
CA GLU A 253 0.59 -23.25 -7.64
C GLU A 253 0.47 -23.76 -6.21
N PRO A 254 -0.36 -24.80 -5.94
CA PRO A 254 -0.50 -25.31 -4.59
C PRO A 254 0.90 -25.64 -4.09
N LEU A 255 1.45 -24.80 -3.21
CA LEU A 255 2.66 -25.06 -2.45
C LEU A 255 2.42 -26.45 -1.92
N ARG A 256 3.11 -27.45 -2.47
CA ARG A 256 2.77 -28.87 -2.29
C ARG A 256 2.42 -29.04 -0.84
N LYS A 257 1.11 -29.14 -0.52
CA LYS A 257 0.67 -29.16 0.87
C LYS A 257 1.49 -30.27 1.47
N LYS A 258 2.37 -29.94 2.42
CA LYS A 258 3.28 -30.93 3.00
C LYS A 258 2.38 -32.08 3.38
N LYS A 259 2.54 -33.22 2.72
CA LYS A 259 1.55 -34.30 2.78
C LYS A 259 1.49 -34.71 4.25
N ILE A 260 0.44 -34.31 4.94
CA ILE A 260 0.32 -34.54 6.38
C ILE A 260 0.29 -36.04 6.55
N GLY A 261 1.26 -36.56 7.30
CA GLY A 261 1.31 -37.98 7.59
C GLY A 261 0.05 -38.35 8.36
N ARG A 262 -0.57 -39.48 8.02
CA ARG A 262 -1.77 -39.99 8.72
C ARG A 262 -1.63 -40.05 10.25
N ASN A 263 -0.40 -40.17 10.74
CA ASN A 263 -0.09 -40.23 12.17
C ASN A 263 0.41 -38.91 12.78
N ASP A 264 0.59 -37.84 12.00
CA ASP A 264 1.02 -36.53 12.49
C ASP A 264 -0.09 -35.85 13.32
N PRO A 265 0.26 -34.91 14.23
CA PRO A 265 -0.73 -34.07 14.92
C PRO A 265 -1.67 -33.39 13.93
N CYS A 266 -2.97 -33.40 14.23
CA CYS A 266 -3.97 -32.80 13.37
C CYS A 266 -3.84 -31.27 13.37
N PRO A 267 -3.77 -30.61 12.20
CA PRO A 267 -3.58 -29.16 12.10
C PRO A 267 -4.77 -28.35 12.65
N CYS A 268 -5.92 -28.97 12.92
CA CYS A 268 -7.07 -28.31 13.55
C CYS A 268 -6.91 -28.09 15.07
N GLY A 269 -5.73 -28.38 15.65
CA GLY A 269 -5.45 -28.14 17.07
C GLY A 269 -6.10 -29.13 18.04
N SER A 270 -6.71 -30.23 17.55
CA SER A 270 -7.45 -31.17 18.42
C SER A 270 -6.58 -32.06 19.32
N GLY A 271 -5.26 -32.01 19.17
CA GLY A 271 -4.32 -32.91 19.85
C GLY A 271 -4.37 -34.37 19.34
N LYS A 272 -5.25 -34.70 18.39
CA LYS A 272 -5.40 -36.05 17.81
C LYS A 272 -4.49 -36.23 16.60
N LYS A 273 -4.20 -37.49 16.24
CA LYS A 273 -3.56 -37.82 14.95
C LYS A 273 -4.49 -37.48 13.78
N TYR A 274 -3.95 -37.00 12.67
CA TYR A 274 -4.73 -36.56 11.49
C TYR A 274 -5.76 -37.61 11.03
N LYS A 275 -5.37 -38.90 10.99
CA LYS A 275 -6.25 -40.02 10.61
C LYS A 275 -7.47 -40.27 11.50
N LYS A 276 -7.44 -39.74 12.74
CA LYS A 276 -8.51 -39.89 13.74
C LYS A 276 -9.31 -38.60 13.94
N CYS A 277 -9.08 -37.61 13.08
CA CYS A 277 -9.68 -36.30 13.19
C CYS A 277 -10.19 -35.84 11.82
N CYS A 278 -9.38 -35.11 11.06
CA CYS A 278 -9.82 -34.49 9.81
C CYS A 278 -9.72 -35.39 8.57
N GLU A 279 -9.01 -36.54 8.64
CA GLU A 279 -9.03 -37.53 7.54
C GLU A 279 -10.26 -38.45 7.60
N SER A 280 -10.88 -38.56 8.78
CA SER A 280 -11.98 -39.49 9.07
C SER A 280 -13.37 -38.87 8.91
N LEU A 281 -13.46 -37.73 8.21
CA LEU A 281 -14.72 -37.07 7.81
C LEU A 281 -15.17 -37.54 6.43
#